data_AF-A0A7V9M6V5-F1
#
_entry.id   AF-A0A7V9M6V5-F1
#
_cell.length_a   1.000
_cell.length_b   1.000
_cell.length_c   1.000
_cell.angle_alpha   90.00
_cell.angle_beta   90.00
_cell.angle_gamma   90.00
#
_symmetry.space_group_name_H-M   'P 1'
#
loop_
_entity.id
_entity.type
_entity.pdbx_description
1 polymer ?
#
loop_
_entity_poly.entity_id
_entity_poly.type
_entity_poly.pdbx_seq_one_letter_code
_entity_poly.pdbx_strand_id
1 'polypeptide(L)'
;MSIDFEREGLLDDCSGEEARLARAKLLERLSDDGVPLEDLRRAVEESRLALIPAERALTGDAAFTVSEVAERAGVEAELLLAEQQALGMPRPGPDDRVLTEDDLTAARVLRKLLDAGLPRDGILDVARVVGQAMENVAAASRQLVGEALLQPGDSELEVALRYADATTELTPLMASLLDHQYRLRLREGLRQATIGQQALESGELTGAVEVSVGFADLVGFTRLGERLPAPDLGRLAGRLATMATERAEPPVQLVKTIGDAAMLASPDSAPLLDALLGLVADADAGGEDFPQLCA
;
A
#
# COMPACT_ATOMS: atom_id res chain seq x y z
N MET A 1 -22.47 -3.98 -31.85
CA MET A 1 -22.28 -5.33 -32.43
C MET A 1 -21.93 -6.20 -31.24
N SER A 2 -22.81 -7.13 -30.87
CA SER A 2 -22.58 -7.99 -29.70
C SER A 2 -21.34 -8.86 -29.96
N ILE A 3 -20.42 -8.91 -28.99
CA ILE A 3 -19.19 -9.68 -29.08
C ILE A 3 -19.54 -11.17 -28.92
N ASP A 4 -19.05 -12.01 -29.83
CA ASP A 4 -19.21 -13.46 -29.75
C ASP A 4 -18.08 -14.07 -28.92
N PHE A 5 -18.21 -14.06 -27.60
CA PHE A 5 -17.16 -14.49 -26.67
C PHE A 5 -16.69 -15.94 -26.87
N GLU A 6 -17.57 -16.81 -27.38
CA GLU A 6 -17.27 -18.20 -27.72
C GLU A 6 -16.26 -18.25 -28.88
N ARG A 7 -16.54 -17.53 -29.97
CA ARG A 7 -15.67 -17.48 -31.13
C ARG A 7 -14.33 -16.80 -30.83
N GLU A 8 -14.32 -15.89 -29.86
CA GLU A 8 -13.12 -15.22 -29.38
C GLU A 8 -12.31 -16.07 -28.37
N GLY A 9 -12.74 -17.30 -28.05
CA GLY A 9 -12.03 -18.25 -27.20
C GLY A 9 -12.02 -17.90 -25.71
N LEU A 10 -12.84 -16.94 -25.28
CA LEU A 10 -12.82 -16.42 -23.91
C LEU A 10 -13.45 -17.36 -22.86
N LEU A 11 -14.02 -18.48 -23.30
CA LEU A 11 -14.72 -19.45 -22.45
C LEU A 11 -14.03 -20.82 -22.43
N ASP A 12 -12.94 -21.00 -23.18
CA ASP A 12 -12.34 -22.30 -23.49
C ASP A 12 -11.71 -22.99 -22.26
N ASP A 13 -11.29 -22.22 -21.27
CA ASP A 13 -10.65 -22.66 -20.03
C ASP A 13 -11.65 -22.95 -18.88
N CYS A 14 -12.94 -22.66 -19.08
CA CYS A 14 -13.97 -22.88 -18.06
C CYS A 14 -14.25 -24.38 -17.83
N SER A 15 -14.33 -24.77 -16.55
CA SER A 15 -14.68 -26.14 -16.15
C SER A 15 -16.20 -26.34 -16.03
N GLY A 16 -16.85 -26.65 -17.15
CA GLY A 16 -18.28 -27.03 -17.18
C GLY A 16 -19.23 -25.87 -17.49
N GLU A 17 -20.52 -26.19 -17.64
CA GLU A 17 -21.54 -25.28 -18.17
C GLU A 17 -21.84 -24.10 -17.22
N GLU A 18 -21.85 -24.34 -15.90
CA GLU A 18 -22.11 -23.30 -14.90
C GLU A 18 -20.99 -22.23 -14.90
N ALA A 19 -19.72 -22.65 -14.94
CA ALA A 19 -18.58 -21.75 -15.01
C ALA A 19 -18.59 -20.92 -16.30
N ARG A 20 -18.92 -21.56 -17.44
CA ARG A 20 -19.07 -20.86 -18.74
C ARG A 20 -20.18 -19.82 -18.71
N LEU A 21 -21.33 -20.16 -18.12
CA LEU A 21 -22.45 -19.23 -17.98
C LEU A 21 -22.08 -18.03 -17.09
N ALA A 22 -21.38 -18.27 -15.98
CA ALA A 22 -20.93 -17.21 -15.08
C ALA A 22 -19.94 -16.27 -15.77
N ARG A 23 -18.94 -16.81 -16.46
CA ARG A 23 -17.96 -16.02 -17.23
C ARG A 23 -18.61 -15.24 -18.36
N ALA A 24 -19.52 -15.86 -19.13
CA ALA A 24 -20.24 -15.18 -20.20
C ALA A 24 -21.04 -13.97 -19.70
N LYS A 25 -21.73 -14.10 -18.55
CA LYS A 25 -22.44 -12.98 -17.91
C LYS A 25 -21.48 -11.87 -17.45
N LEU A 26 -20.32 -12.23 -16.91
CA LEU A 26 -19.31 -11.25 -16.50
C LEU A 26 -18.74 -10.51 -17.71
N LEU A 27 -18.39 -11.21 -18.79
CA LEU A 27 -17.90 -10.63 -20.03
C LEU A 27 -18.93 -9.71 -20.68
N GLU A 28 -20.21 -10.11 -20.71
CA GLU A 28 -21.32 -9.29 -21.21
C GLU A 28 -21.41 -7.98 -20.42
N ARG A 29 -21.43 -8.07 -19.08
CA ARG A 29 -21.46 -6.88 -18.22
C ARG A 29 -20.26 -5.96 -18.44
N LEU A 30 -19.04 -6.52 -18.47
CA LEU A 30 -17.83 -5.72 -18.68
C LEU A 30 -17.81 -5.07 -20.07
N SER A 31 -18.28 -5.77 -21.11
CA SER A 31 -18.44 -5.21 -22.45
C SER A 31 -19.48 -4.09 -22.48
N ASP A 32 -20.60 -4.24 -21.78
CA ASP A 32 -21.64 -3.22 -21.65
C ASP A 32 -21.14 -1.98 -20.89
N ASP A 33 -20.27 -2.19 -19.90
CA ASP A 33 -19.55 -1.14 -19.16
C ASP A 33 -18.40 -0.50 -19.99
N GLY A 34 -18.23 -0.91 -21.26
CA GLY A 34 -17.32 -0.31 -22.22
C GLY A 34 -15.88 -0.82 -22.16
N VAL A 35 -15.62 -1.96 -21.52
CA VAL A 35 -14.29 -2.58 -21.52
C VAL A 35 -13.96 -3.12 -22.91
N PRO A 36 -12.86 -2.70 -23.55
CA PRO A 36 -12.45 -3.18 -24.87
C PRO A 36 -12.21 -4.69 -24.91
N LEU A 37 -12.52 -5.33 -26.05
CA LEU A 37 -12.29 -6.77 -26.25
C LEU A 37 -10.82 -7.19 -26.01
N GLU A 38 -9.87 -6.35 -26.37
CA GLU A 38 -8.45 -6.63 -26.14
C GLU A 38 -8.12 -6.69 -24.64
N ASP A 39 -8.74 -5.85 -23.82
CA ASP A 39 -8.60 -5.87 -22.37
C ASP A 39 -9.28 -7.10 -21.76
N LEU A 40 -10.45 -7.49 -22.28
CA LEU A 40 -11.13 -8.73 -21.86
C LEU A 40 -10.29 -9.97 -22.16
N ARG A 41 -9.69 -10.05 -23.36
CA ARG A 41 -8.78 -11.15 -23.74
C ARG A 41 -7.60 -11.25 -22.79
N ARG A 42 -6.89 -10.14 -22.57
CA ARG A 42 -5.76 -10.07 -21.65
C ARG A 42 -6.16 -10.47 -20.23
N ALA A 43 -7.30 -10.01 -19.75
CA ALA A 43 -7.77 -10.34 -18.41
C ALA A 43 -8.13 -11.83 -18.24
N VAL A 44 -8.63 -12.50 -19.30
CA VAL A 44 -8.84 -13.95 -19.30
C VAL A 44 -7.50 -14.69 -19.30
N GLU A 45 -6.57 -14.31 -20.18
CA GLU A 45 -5.22 -14.91 -20.23
C GLU A 45 -4.46 -14.79 -18.90
N GLU A 46 -4.61 -13.67 -18.21
CA GLU A 46 -3.97 -13.39 -16.92
C GLU A 46 -4.77 -13.90 -15.71
N SER A 47 -5.93 -14.55 -15.91
CA SER A 47 -6.83 -14.99 -14.83
C SER A 47 -7.26 -13.87 -13.88
N ARG A 48 -7.46 -12.67 -14.42
CA ARG A 48 -7.80 -11.43 -13.70
C ARG A 48 -9.20 -10.89 -14.02
N LEU A 49 -9.99 -11.59 -14.83
CA LEU A 49 -11.31 -11.12 -15.26
C LEU A 49 -12.22 -10.74 -14.08
N ALA A 50 -12.19 -11.54 -13.00
CA ALA A 50 -12.95 -11.28 -11.79
C ALA A 50 -12.53 -9.99 -11.03
N LEU A 51 -11.34 -9.46 -11.29
CA LEU A 51 -10.82 -8.27 -10.59
C LEU A 51 -11.22 -6.97 -11.29
N ILE A 52 -11.57 -7.00 -12.59
CA ILE A 52 -11.87 -5.79 -13.37
C ILE A 52 -12.97 -4.93 -12.73
N PRO A 53 -14.11 -5.49 -12.24
CA PRO A 53 -15.13 -4.67 -11.60
C PRO A 53 -14.62 -3.90 -10.38
N ALA A 54 -13.76 -4.51 -9.56
CA ALA A 54 -13.14 -3.86 -8.41
C ALA A 54 -12.13 -2.79 -8.83
N GLU A 55 -11.30 -3.07 -9.85
CA GLU A 55 -10.36 -2.08 -10.40
C GLU A 55 -11.09 -0.84 -10.91
N ARG A 56 -12.19 -1.04 -11.65
CA ARG A 56 -13.03 0.07 -12.15
C ARG A 56 -13.68 0.85 -11.02
N ALA A 57 -14.11 0.18 -9.95
CA ALA A 57 -14.65 0.84 -8.76
C ALA A 57 -13.60 1.73 -8.05
N LEU A 58 -12.31 1.39 -8.15
CA LEU A 58 -11.20 2.22 -7.64
C LEU A 58 -10.82 3.36 -8.59
N THR A 59 -10.79 3.11 -9.90
CA THR A 59 -10.42 4.13 -10.89
C THR A 59 -11.52 5.19 -11.03
N GLY A 60 -12.80 4.81 -10.96
CA GLY A 60 -13.89 5.72 -11.30
C GLY A 60 -13.90 6.10 -12.79
N ASP A 61 -14.62 7.18 -13.13
CA ASP A 61 -14.76 7.63 -14.51
C ASP A 61 -13.50 8.36 -14.98
N ALA A 62 -12.54 7.62 -15.53
CA ALA A 62 -11.35 8.16 -16.18
C ALA A 62 -11.75 9.07 -17.34
N ALA A 63 -11.43 10.36 -17.21
CA ALA A 63 -12.02 11.40 -18.04
C ALA A 63 -11.00 12.40 -18.57
N PHE A 64 -9.78 12.47 -18.04
CA PHE A 64 -8.85 13.56 -18.32
C PHE A 64 -7.47 13.10 -18.79
N THR A 65 -6.86 13.90 -19.66
CA THR A 65 -5.42 13.82 -19.94
C THR A 65 -4.62 14.59 -18.89
N VAL A 66 -3.32 14.30 -18.79
CA VAL A 66 -2.38 15.04 -17.92
C VAL A 66 -2.43 16.55 -18.20
N SER A 67 -2.47 16.93 -19.47
CA SER A 67 -2.54 18.34 -19.89
C SER A 67 -3.84 19.02 -19.42
N GLU A 68 -4.98 18.33 -19.53
CA GLU A 68 -6.27 18.85 -19.06
C GLU A 68 -6.30 19.03 -17.54
N VAL A 69 -5.77 18.07 -16.78
CA VAL A 69 -5.67 18.16 -15.31
C VAL A 69 -4.74 19.31 -14.91
N ALA A 70 -3.56 19.39 -15.52
CA ALA A 70 -2.57 20.42 -15.23
C ALA A 70 -3.13 21.84 -15.46
N GLU A 71 -3.79 22.05 -16.60
CA GLU A 71 -4.45 23.32 -16.93
C GLU A 71 -5.53 23.69 -15.90
N ARG A 72 -6.44 22.76 -15.60
CA ARG A 72 -7.56 22.99 -14.67
C ARG A 72 -7.12 23.19 -13.22
N ALA A 73 -6.01 22.58 -12.81
CA ALA A 73 -5.45 22.71 -11.47
C ALA A 73 -4.50 23.91 -11.33
N GLY A 74 -4.02 24.49 -12.44
CA GLY A 74 -3.05 25.59 -12.43
C GLY A 74 -1.65 25.14 -12.03
N VAL A 75 -1.26 23.92 -12.41
CA VAL A 75 0.09 23.35 -12.20
C VAL A 75 0.76 23.04 -13.53
N GLU A 76 2.09 22.95 -13.53
CA GLU A 76 2.83 22.50 -14.71
C GLU A 76 2.62 21.00 -14.94
N ALA A 77 2.35 20.59 -16.18
CA ALA A 77 2.17 19.19 -16.54
C ALA A 77 3.38 18.32 -16.15
N GLU A 78 4.61 18.82 -16.35
CA GLU A 78 5.83 18.11 -15.93
C GLU A 78 5.94 17.94 -14.42
N LEU A 79 5.40 18.87 -13.62
CA LEU A 79 5.34 18.70 -12.16
C LEU A 79 4.34 17.61 -11.78
N LEU A 80 3.15 17.61 -12.39
CA LEU A 80 2.14 16.59 -12.15
C LEU A 80 2.69 15.19 -12.49
N LEU A 81 3.38 15.06 -13.62
CA LEU A 81 4.04 13.81 -14.02
C LEU A 81 5.15 13.41 -13.03
N ALA A 82 5.96 14.37 -12.56
CA ALA A 82 7.01 14.11 -11.58
C ALA A 82 6.43 13.68 -10.23
N GLU A 83 5.30 14.23 -9.81
CA GLU A 83 4.59 13.84 -8.59
C GLU A 83 3.99 12.43 -8.73
N GLN A 84 3.30 12.12 -9.83
CA GLN A 84 2.81 10.76 -10.11
C GLN A 84 3.93 9.73 -10.10
N GLN A 85 5.06 10.05 -10.73
CA GLN A 85 6.23 9.19 -10.71
C GLN A 85 6.81 9.04 -9.29
N ALA A 86 6.85 10.12 -8.51
CA ALA A 86 7.28 10.07 -7.11
C ALA A 86 6.36 9.18 -6.27
N LEU A 87 5.05 9.21 -6.50
CA LEU A 87 4.07 8.31 -5.88
C LEU A 87 4.19 6.85 -6.35
N GLY A 88 5.01 6.57 -7.36
CA GLY A 88 5.22 5.23 -7.92
C GLY A 88 4.20 4.83 -9.00
N MET A 89 3.42 5.79 -9.52
CA MET A 89 2.42 5.53 -10.54
C MET A 89 3.04 5.46 -11.96
N PRO A 90 2.46 4.66 -12.87
CA PRO A 90 2.91 4.63 -14.26
C PRO A 90 2.70 6.00 -14.91
N ARG A 91 3.63 6.41 -15.77
CA ARG A 91 3.55 7.69 -16.50
C ARG A 91 2.57 7.55 -17.67
N PRO A 92 1.44 8.29 -17.69
CA PRO A 92 0.54 8.28 -18.84
C PRO A 92 1.19 8.89 -20.08
N GLY A 93 0.76 8.44 -21.25
CA GLY A 93 0.99 9.15 -22.51
C GLY A 93 0.30 10.51 -22.53
N PRO A 94 0.71 11.43 -23.43
CA PRO A 94 0.19 12.80 -23.47
C PRO A 94 -1.30 12.86 -23.83
N ASP A 95 -1.79 11.91 -24.62
CA ASP A 95 -3.18 11.84 -25.09
C ASP A 95 -4.03 10.81 -24.32
N ASP A 96 -3.43 10.13 -23.33
CA ASP A 96 -4.10 9.09 -22.54
C ASP A 96 -5.10 9.72 -21.58
N ARG A 97 -6.38 9.34 -21.70
CA ARG A 97 -7.47 9.79 -20.82
C ARG A 97 -7.63 8.84 -19.64
N VAL A 98 -6.64 8.82 -18.76
CA VAL A 98 -6.57 7.89 -17.62
C VAL A 98 -6.75 8.57 -16.27
N LEU A 99 -6.74 9.91 -16.22
CA LEU A 99 -6.91 10.67 -14.98
C LEU A 99 -8.37 10.98 -14.71
N THR A 100 -8.70 11.13 -13.44
CA THR A 100 -10.06 11.20 -12.89
C THR A 100 -10.31 12.54 -12.20
N GLU A 101 -11.53 12.76 -11.68
CA GLU A 101 -11.81 13.93 -10.82
C GLU A 101 -11.02 13.90 -9.50
N ASP A 102 -10.67 12.71 -9.01
CA ASP A 102 -9.84 12.56 -7.81
C ASP A 102 -8.40 13.00 -8.09
N ASP A 103 -7.86 12.66 -9.26
CA ASP A 103 -6.55 13.16 -9.72
C ASP A 103 -6.54 14.69 -9.89
N LEU A 104 -7.63 15.26 -10.42
CA LEU A 104 -7.79 16.72 -10.50
C LEU A 104 -7.86 17.35 -9.10
N THR A 105 -8.50 16.69 -8.15
CA THR A 105 -8.56 17.15 -6.76
C THR A 105 -7.18 17.11 -6.11
N ALA A 106 -6.41 16.03 -6.31
CA ALA A 106 -5.02 15.92 -5.85
C ALA A 106 -4.13 17.01 -6.46
N ALA A 107 -4.21 17.25 -7.78
CA ALA A 107 -3.45 18.30 -8.45
C ALA A 107 -3.77 19.71 -7.90
N ARG A 108 -5.03 19.97 -7.51
CA ARG A 108 -5.40 21.23 -6.84
C ARG A 108 -4.83 21.33 -5.43
N VAL A 109 -4.69 20.22 -4.70
CA VAL A 109 -3.98 20.20 -3.41
C VAL A 109 -2.50 20.52 -3.61
N LEU A 110 -1.87 19.91 -4.63
CA LEU A 110 -0.48 20.21 -4.99
C LEU A 110 -0.26 21.71 -5.28
N ARG A 111 -1.16 22.34 -6.06
CA ARG A 111 -1.15 23.80 -6.28
C ARG A 111 -1.16 24.59 -4.96
N LYS A 112 -2.05 24.23 -4.03
CA LYS A 112 -2.16 24.91 -2.72
C LYS A 112 -0.89 24.76 -1.88
N LEU A 113 -0.21 23.61 -1.94
CA LEU A 113 1.07 23.42 -1.24
C LEU A 113 2.15 24.35 -1.80
N LEU A 114 2.22 24.50 -3.12
CA LEU A 114 3.14 25.43 -3.76
C LEU A 114 2.81 26.89 -3.42
N ASP A 115 1.52 27.26 -3.41
CA ASP A 115 1.08 28.60 -3.00
C ASP A 115 1.39 28.94 -1.55
N ALA A 116 1.43 27.93 -0.68
CA ALA A 116 1.83 28.07 0.71
C ALA A 116 3.36 28.20 0.89
N GLY A 117 4.14 28.15 -0.19
CA GLY A 117 5.59 28.34 -0.18
C GLY A 117 6.39 27.06 0.10
N LEU A 118 5.76 25.87 0.07
CA LEU A 118 6.51 24.63 0.22
C LEU A 118 7.41 24.41 -1.02
N PRO A 119 8.68 24.00 -0.82
CA PRO A 119 9.60 23.78 -1.92
C PRO A 119 9.17 22.56 -2.74
N ARG A 120 9.23 22.68 -4.07
CA ARG A 120 8.88 21.59 -5.01
C ARG A 120 9.58 20.28 -4.63
N ASP A 121 10.90 20.32 -4.42
CA ASP A 121 11.69 19.12 -4.14
C ASP A 121 11.24 18.44 -2.84
N GLY A 122 10.93 19.23 -1.80
CA GLY A 122 10.40 18.70 -0.54
C GLY A 122 9.03 18.04 -0.69
N ILE A 123 8.15 18.57 -1.55
CA ILE A 123 6.87 17.93 -1.87
C ILE A 123 7.09 16.59 -2.56
N LEU A 124 8.00 16.54 -3.54
CA LEU A 124 8.33 15.30 -4.27
C LEU A 124 8.99 14.27 -3.35
N ASP A 125 9.84 14.69 -2.40
CA ASP A 125 10.43 13.81 -1.41
C ASP A 125 9.37 13.17 -0.51
N VAL A 126 8.41 13.95 -0.02
CA VAL A 126 7.27 13.43 0.75
C VAL A 126 6.41 12.49 -0.11
N ALA A 127 6.15 12.84 -1.37
CA ALA A 127 5.40 11.99 -2.29
C ALA A 127 6.05 10.59 -2.46
N ARG A 128 7.38 10.51 -2.55
CA ARG A 128 8.09 9.21 -2.60
C ARG A 128 7.90 8.37 -1.35
N VAL A 129 7.99 9.01 -0.17
CA VAL A 129 7.78 8.32 1.10
C VAL A 129 6.34 7.81 1.21
N VAL A 130 5.37 8.66 0.85
CA VAL A 130 3.94 8.29 0.85
C VAL A 130 3.67 7.16 -0.13
N GLY A 131 4.14 7.26 -1.38
CA GLY A 131 3.96 6.22 -2.40
C GLY A 131 4.49 4.86 -1.94
N GLN A 132 5.71 4.84 -1.40
CA GLN A 132 6.32 3.61 -0.89
C GLN A 132 5.55 3.00 0.31
N ALA A 133 5.04 3.85 1.21
CA ALA A 133 4.24 3.39 2.33
C ALA A 133 2.86 2.88 1.88
N MET A 134 2.24 3.55 0.92
CA MET A 134 0.93 3.17 0.38
C MET A 134 0.97 1.86 -0.40
N GLU A 135 2.08 1.53 -1.08
CA GLU A 135 2.22 0.20 -1.70
C GLU A 135 2.12 -0.93 -0.66
N ASN A 136 2.77 -0.76 0.49
CA ASN A 136 2.70 -1.74 1.58
C ASN A 136 1.28 -1.84 2.17
N VAL A 137 0.60 -0.71 2.37
CA VAL A 137 -0.78 -0.67 2.86
C VAL A 137 -1.73 -1.32 1.86
N ALA A 138 -1.59 -1.02 0.57
CA ALA A 138 -2.39 -1.59 -0.50
C ALA A 138 -2.16 -3.11 -0.62
N ALA A 139 -0.92 -3.57 -0.54
CA ALA A 139 -0.58 -4.99 -0.55
C ALA A 139 -1.22 -5.75 0.63
N ALA A 140 -1.08 -5.22 1.85
CA ALA A 140 -1.70 -5.81 3.03
C ALA A 140 -3.23 -5.83 2.95
N SER A 141 -3.84 -4.76 2.41
CA SER A 141 -5.29 -4.67 2.23
C SER A 141 -5.79 -5.67 1.18
N ARG A 142 -5.10 -5.80 0.05
CA ARG A 142 -5.41 -6.78 -1.00
C ARG A 142 -5.36 -8.21 -0.46
N GLN A 143 -4.34 -8.53 0.34
CA GLN A 143 -4.23 -9.85 0.96
C GLN A 143 -5.41 -10.12 1.91
N LEU A 144 -5.69 -9.20 2.84
CA LEU A 144 -6.78 -9.35 3.81
C LEU A 144 -8.14 -9.53 3.13
N VAL A 145 -8.46 -8.67 2.15
CA VAL A 145 -9.74 -8.72 1.43
C VAL A 145 -9.82 -9.97 0.56
N GLY A 146 -8.73 -10.32 -0.13
CA GLY A 146 -8.68 -11.50 -0.98
C GLY A 146 -8.90 -12.81 -0.21
N GLU A 147 -8.26 -12.95 0.95
CA GLU A 147 -8.44 -14.12 1.82
C GLU A 147 -9.84 -14.17 2.46
N ALA A 148 -10.40 -13.01 2.85
CA ALA A 148 -11.68 -12.96 3.55
C ALA A 148 -12.90 -13.16 2.64
N LEU A 149 -12.80 -12.78 1.36
CA LEU A 149 -13.94 -12.75 0.45
C LEU A 149 -14.03 -13.94 -0.51
N LEU A 150 -13.01 -14.79 -0.63
CA LEU A 150 -13.12 -16.03 -1.41
C LEU A 150 -13.77 -17.15 -0.62
N GLN A 151 -14.74 -17.83 -1.23
CA GLN A 151 -15.45 -18.96 -0.64
C GLN A 151 -15.38 -20.20 -1.54
N PRO A 152 -15.29 -21.42 -0.97
CA PRO A 152 -15.31 -22.65 -1.76
C PRO A 152 -16.60 -22.76 -2.59
N GLY A 153 -16.43 -22.91 -3.91
CA GLY A 153 -17.54 -23.06 -4.85
C GLY A 153 -18.05 -21.76 -5.47
N ASP A 154 -17.43 -20.61 -5.18
CA ASP A 154 -17.76 -19.36 -5.85
C ASP A 154 -17.59 -19.47 -7.37
N SER A 155 -18.56 -18.96 -8.11
CA SER A 155 -18.41 -18.66 -9.53
C SER A 155 -17.60 -17.37 -9.74
N GLU A 156 -16.96 -17.24 -10.90
CA GLU A 156 -16.18 -16.05 -11.25
C GLU A 156 -17.00 -14.75 -11.16
N LEU A 157 -18.28 -14.80 -11.56
CA LEU A 157 -19.19 -13.67 -11.45
C LEU A 157 -19.45 -13.29 -9.99
N GLU A 158 -19.67 -14.26 -9.10
CA GLU A 158 -19.92 -13.99 -7.68
C GLU A 158 -18.71 -13.34 -7.01
N VAL A 159 -17.50 -13.84 -7.30
CA VAL A 159 -16.25 -13.22 -6.82
C VAL A 159 -16.16 -11.78 -7.32
N ALA A 160 -16.40 -11.56 -8.62
CA ALA A 160 -16.27 -10.25 -9.23
C ALA A 160 -17.22 -9.20 -8.63
N LEU A 161 -18.48 -9.58 -8.40
CA LEU A 161 -19.47 -8.71 -7.78
C LEU A 161 -19.12 -8.43 -6.31
N ARG A 162 -18.76 -9.47 -5.56
CA ARG A 162 -18.40 -9.33 -4.14
C ARG A 162 -17.19 -8.43 -3.93
N TYR A 163 -16.19 -8.53 -4.81
CA TYR A 163 -15.01 -7.68 -4.75
C TYR A 163 -15.29 -6.24 -5.15
N ALA A 164 -16.17 -6.02 -6.15
CA ALA A 164 -16.61 -4.67 -6.52
C ALA A 164 -17.37 -4.01 -5.37
N ASP A 165 -18.36 -4.70 -4.79
CA ASP A 165 -19.15 -4.20 -3.67
C ASP A 165 -18.25 -3.88 -2.46
N ALA A 166 -17.36 -4.80 -2.09
CA ALA A 166 -16.41 -4.59 -1.01
C ALA A 166 -15.47 -3.41 -1.28
N THR A 167 -15.01 -3.23 -2.52
CA THR A 167 -14.20 -2.08 -2.91
C THR A 167 -14.95 -0.78 -2.70
N THR A 168 -16.19 -0.69 -3.18
CA THR A 168 -17.04 0.50 -3.05
C THR A 168 -17.35 0.82 -1.58
N GLU A 169 -17.62 -0.19 -0.75
CA GLU A 169 -18.00 0.01 0.65
C GLU A 169 -16.81 0.22 1.60
N LEU A 170 -15.71 -0.52 1.41
CA LEU A 170 -14.59 -0.54 2.36
C LEU A 170 -13.54 0.53 2.08
N THR A 171 -13.33 0.92 0.81
CA THR A 171 -12.29 1.90 0.46
C THR A 171 -12.48 3.25 1.19
N PRO A 172 -13.69 3.84 1.26
CA PRO A 172 -13.91 5.08 2.00
C PRO A 172 -13.65 4.94 3.52
N LEU A 173 -13.97 3.78 4.09
CA LEU A 173 -13.73 3.50 5.51
C LEU A 173 -12.23 3.43 5.81
N MET A 174 -11.47 2.75 4.95
CA MET A 174 -10.02 2.67 5.05
C MET A 174 -9.36 4.04 4.87
N ALA A 175 -9.82 4.86 3.92
CA ALA A 175 -9.33 6.21 3.74
C ALA A 175 -9.53 7.08 5.01
N SER A 176 -10.69 6.96 5.67
CA SER A 176 -10.96 7.68 6.92
C SER A 176 -10.05 7.23 8.07
N LEU A 177 -9.77 5.93 8.18
CA LEU A 177 -8.83 5.40 9.17
C LEU A 177 -7.41 5.92 8.92
N LEU A 178 -6.96 5.95 7.65
CA LEU A 178 -5.64 6.46 7.29
C LEU A 178 -5.49 7.95 7.60
N ASP A 179 -6.49 8.79 7.31
CA ASP A 179 -6.49 10.21 7.71
C ASP A 179 -6.37 10.37 9.24
N HIS A 180 -7.15 9.59 10.00
CA HIS A 180 -7.08 9.63 11.46
C HIS A 180 -5.68 9.26 11.97
N GLN A 181 -5.11 8.16 11.46
CA GLN A 181 -3.78 7.70 11.86
C GLN A 181 -2.70 8.71 11.49
N TYR A 182 -2.77 9.29 10.29
CA TYR A 182 -1.84 10.35 9.88
C TYR A 182 -1.84 11.53 10.86
N ARG A 183 -3.02 12.03 11.24
CA ARG A 183 -3.16 13.12 12.22
C ARG A 183 -2.61 12.74 13.59
N LEU A 184 -2.83 11.50 14.03
CA LEU A 184 -2.30 11.00 15.30
C LEU A 184 -0.76 10.98 15.28
N ARG A 185 -0.15 10.48 14.20
CA ARG A 185 1.31 10.43 14.03
C ARG A 185 1.92 11.82 13.91
N LEU A 186 1.28 12.75 13.20
CA LEU A 186 1.71 14.15 13.17
C LEU A 186 1.67 14.79 14.57
N ARG A 187 0.58 14.58 15.32
CA ARG A 187 0.46 15.12 16.68
C ARG A 187 1.55 14.57 17.60
N GLU A 188 1.86 13.29 17.49
CA GLU A 188 2.90 12.67 18.29
C GLU A 188 4.30 13.16 17.89
N GLY A 189 4.58 13.25 16.59
CA GLY A 189 5.83 13.85 16.10
C GLY A 189 6.01 15.30 16.57
N LEU A 190 4.95 16.11 16.60
CA LEU A 190 4.99 17.48 17.11
C LEU A 190 5.24 17.56 18.63
N ARG A 191 4.80 16.58 19.41
CA ARG A 191 5.09 16.53 20.86
C ARG A 191 6.55 16.23 21.15
N GLN A 192 7.17 15.43 20.29
CA GLN A 192 8.57 15.02 20.41
C GLN A 192 9.52 16.02 19.74
N ALA A 193 9.00 16.84 18.83
CA ALA A 193 9.77 17.87 18.15
C ALA A 193 10.32 18.89 19.15
N THR A 194 11.64 19.00 19.21
CA THR A 194 12.33 20.02 19.99
C THR A 194 12.87 21.05 19.01
N ILE A 195 12.37 22.29 19.09
CA ILE A 195 12.94 23.41 18.33
C ILE A 195 13.99 24.07 19.23
N GLY A 196 15.24 23.69 19.04
CA GLY A 196 16.37 24.32 19.72
C GLY A 196 16.59 25.76 19.27
N GLN A 197 17.27 26.56 20.09
CA GLN A 197 17.55 27.97 19.80
C GLN A 197 18.32 28.17 18.48
N GLN A 198 19.21 27.23 18.14
CA GLN A 198 19.91 27.23 16.85
C GLN A 198 18.97 27.06 15.65
N ALA A 199 17.93 26.24 15.75
CA ALA A 199 16.95 26.07 14.67
C ALA A 199 16.09 27.34 14.47
N LEU A 200 15.84 28.09 15.54
CA LEU A 200 15.16 29.40 15.48
C LEU A 200 16.05 30.47 14.83
N GLU A 201 17.35 30.42 15.06
CA GLU A 201 18.33 31.39 14.54
C GLU A 201 18.74 31.08 13.09
N SER A 202 18.88 29.81 12.72
CA SER A 202 19.24 29.39 11.36
C SER A 202 18.04 29.27 10.42
N GLY A 203 16.82 29.10 10.95
CA GLY A 203 15.63 28.79 10.17
C GLY A 203 15.63 27.35 9.61
N GLU A 204 16.60 26.52 10.01
CA GLU A 204 16.72 25.13 9.59
C GLU A 204 16.50 24.20 10.79
N LEU A 205 15.61 23.23 10.62
CA LEU A 205 15.47 22.13 11.58
C LEU A 205 16.76 21.30 11.54
N THR A 206 17.63 21.47 12.54
CA THR A 206 18.75 20.58 12.80
C THR A 206 18.20 19.29 13.40
N GLY A 207 17.71 18.40 12.55
CA GLY A 207 16.95 17.19 12.91
C GLY A 207 17.75 16.04 13.54
N ALA A 208 19.01 16.23 13.90
CA ALA A 208 19.82 15.22 14.55
C ALA A 208 19.62 15.28 16.07
N VAL A 209 18.64 14.52 16.57
CA VAL A 209 18.55 14.22 18.01
C VAL A 209 19.49 13.05 18.30
N GLU A 210 20.30 13.15 19.35
CA GLU A 210 21.11 12.02 19.80
C GLU A 210 20.17 10.91 20.29
N VAL A 211 20.23 9.76 19.62
CA VAL A 211 19.41 8.58 19.94
C VAL A 211 20.28 7.34 19.98
N SER A 212 19.97 6.45 20.91
CA SER A 212 20.47 5.09 20.91
C SER A 212 19.62 4.26 19.95
N VAL A 213 20.25 3.38 19.19
CA VAL A 213 19.60 2.49 18.21
C VAL A 213 20.02 1.06 18.50
N GLY A 214 19.06 0.14 18.50
CA GLY A 214 19.27 -1.29 18.67
C GLY A 214 18.57 -2.08 17.59
N PHE A 215 19.15 -3.23 17.24
CA PHE A 215 18.59 -4.15 16.26
C PHE A 215 18.43 -5.51 16.92
N ALA A 216 17.29 -6.16 16.73
CA ALA A 216 17.08 -7.54 17.12
C ALA A 216 16.76 -8.38 15.88
N ASP A 217 17.52 -9.45 15.66
CA ASP A 217 17.49 -10.27 14.45
C ASP A 217 17.34 -11.76 14.77
N LEU A 218 16.59 -12.50 13.95
CA LEU A 218 16.39 -13.93 14.13
C LEU A 218 17.63 -14.72 13.70
N VAL A 219 18.21 -15.47 14.64
CA VAL A 219 19.41 -16.26 14.38
C VAL A 219 19.11 -17.38 13.38
N GLY A 220 19.85 -17.38 12.27
CA GLY A 220 19.80 -18.46 11.27
C GLY A 220 18.62 -18.37 10.30
N PHE A 221 17.92 -17.24 10.23
CA PHE A 221 16.77 -17.05 9.35
C PHE A 221 17.09 -17.31 7.88
N THR A 222 18.31 -16.96 7.40
CA THR A 222 18.74 -17.27 6.03
C THR A 222 18.75 -18.78 5.74
N ARG A 223 19.12 -19.62 6.71
CA ARG A 223 19.10 -21.09 6.58
C ARG A 223 17.70 -21.67 6.73
N LEU A 224 16.85 -21.02 7.52
CA LEU A 224 15.42 -21.33 7.59
C LEU A 224 14.74 -21.00 6.26
N GLY A 225 15.15 -19.92 5.59
CA GLY A 225 14.66 -19.52 4.28
C GLY A 225 14.88 -20.55 3.16
N GLU A 226 15.92 -21.37 3.28
CA GLU A 226 16.21 -22.46 2.36
C GLU A 226 15.37 -23.73 2.63
N ARG A 227 14.74 -23.83 3.81
CA ARG A 227 14.07 -25.05 4.29
C ARG A 227 12.57 -24.89 4.47
N LEU A 228 12.11 -23.67 4.74
CA LEU A 228 10.71 -23.36 4.99
C LEU A 228 10.06 -22.72 3.75
N PRO A 229 8.79 -23.07 3.47
CA PRO A 229 7.97 -22.33 2.52
C PRO A 229 7.89 -20.83 2.86
N ALA A 230 7.83 -19.97 1.84
CA ALA A 230 7.73 -18.51 2.01
C ALA A 230 6.61 -18.04 2.97
N PRO A 231 5.40 -18.64 2.99
CA PRO A 231 4.36 -18.26 3.95
C PRO A 231 4.75 -18.47 5.41
N ASP A 232 5.58 -19.48 5.69
CA ASP A 232 5.98 -19.82 7.07
C ASP A 232 7.03 -18.82 7.59
N LEU A 233 7.93 -18.37 6.72
CA LEU A 233 8.89 -17.29 7.02
C LEU A 233 8.16 -15.97 7.28
N GLY A 234 7.14 -15.66 6.48
CA GLY A 234 6.31 -14.46 6.69
C GLY A 234 5.62 -14.44 8.05
N ARG A 235 5.15 -15.61 8.54
CA ARG A 235 4.56 -15.72 9.88
C ARG A 235 5.58 -15.48 11.00
N LEU A 236 6.82 -15.97 10.85
CA LEU A 236 7.88 -15.72 11.82
C LEU A 236 8.27 -14.24 11.89
N ALA A 237 8.46 -13.60 10.73
CA ALA A 237 8.69 -12.16 10.63
C ALA A 237 7.54 -11.35 11.25
N GLY A 238 6.29 -11.75 10.97
CA GLY A 238 5.11 -11.13 11.56
C GLY A 238 5.06 -11.25 13.08
N ARG A 239 5.40 -12.43 13.64
CA ARG A 239 5.48 -12.63 15.09
C ARG A 239 6.57 -11.75 15.73
N LEU A 240 7.74 -11.64 15.11
CA LEU A 240 8.79 -10.73 15.57
C LEU A 240 8.29 -9.28 15.59
N ALA A 241 7.62 -8.84 14.53
CA ALA A 241 7.06 -7.50 14.45
C ALA A 241 6.05 -7.23 15.58
N THR A 242 5.19 -8.20 15.90
CA THR A 242 4.25 -8.11 17.04
C THR A 242 4.99 -7.97 18.36
N MET A 243 5.93 -8.85 18.67
CA MET A 243 6.70 -8.80 19.92
C MET A 243 7.49 -7.49 20.04
N ALA A 244 8.11 -7.02 18.95
CA ALA A 244 8.85 -5.76 18.94
C ALA A 244 7.93 -4.55 19.15
N THR A 245 6.70 -4.61 18.63
CA THR A 245 5.69 -3.56 18.86
C THR A 245 5.23 -3.54 20.32
N GLU A 246 5.00 -4.71 20.92
CA GLU A 246 4.60 -4.84 22.33
C GLU A 246 5.69 -4.36 23.29
N ARG A 247 6.97 -4.53 22.96
CA ARG A 247 8.11 -4.08 23.76
C ARG A 247 8.50 -2.62 23.55
N ALA A 248 8.06 -1.99 22.47
CA ALA A 248 8.38 -0.60 22.15
C ALA A 248 7.48 0.38 22.93
N GLU A 249 7.60 0.37 24.26
CA GLU A 249 6.93 1.34 25.13
C GLU A 249 7.74 2.65 25.24
N PRO A 250 7.10 3.83 25.31
CA PRO A 250 7.81 5.10 25.45
C PRO A 250 8.82 5.10 26.62
N PRO A 251 10.06 5.59 26.41
CA PRO A 251 10.53 6.37 25.27
C PRO A 251 11.10 5.54 24.09
N VAL A 252 10.95 4.21 24.10
CA VAL A 252 11.41 3.34 23.00
C VAL A 252 10.41 3.34 21.86
N GLN A 253 10.90 3.36 20.63
CA GLN A 253 10.09 3.31 19.42
C GLN A 253 10.58 2.19 18.50
N LEU A 254 9.65 1.36 18.02
CA LEU A 254 9.91 0.51 16.86
C LEU A 254 9.97 1.40 15.62
N VAL A 255 11.16 1.55 15.04
CA VAL A 255 11.39 2.38 13.86
C VAL A 255 10.88 1.66 12.62
N LYS A 256 11.25 0.39 12.46
CA LYS A 256 10.85 -0.46 11.35
C LYS A 256 11.21 -1.92 11.61
N THR A 257 10.64 -2.82 10.82
CA THR A 257 11.10 -4.19 10.65
C THR A 257 11.70 -4.36 9.25
N ILE A 258 12.67 -5.25 9.13
CA ILE A 258 13.35 -5.60 7.87
C ILE A 258 13.35 -7.12 7.80
N GLY A 259 12.23 -7.69 7.34
CA GLY A 259 12.04 -9.15 7.33
C GLY A 259 12.10 -9.72 8.74
N ASP A 260 13.23 -10.34 9.05
CA ASP A 260 13.58 -11.04 10.28
C ASP A 260 14.28 -10.18 11.35
N ALA A 261 14.50 -8.90 11.05
CA ALA A 261 15.08 -7.95 12.01
C ALA A 261 14.07 -6.85 12.42
N ALA A 262 14.16 -6.40 13.66
CA ALA A 262 13.46 -5.24 14.19
C ALA A 262 14.47 -4.16 14.61
N MET A 263 14.22 -2.91 14.21
CA MET A 263 15.04 -1.76 14.58
C MET A 263 14.29 -0.91 15.61
N LEU A 264 14.85 -0.78 16.80
CA LEU A 264 14.31 0.06 17.87
C LEU A 264 15.22 1.27 18.11
N ALA A 265 14.65 2.40 18.52
CA ALA A 265 15.39 3.60 18.88
C ALA A 265 14.81 4.26 20.12
N SER A 266 15.66 4.92 20.90
CA SER A 266 15.25 5.72 22.06
C SER A 266 16.27 6.83 22.35
N PRO A 267 15.86 8.01 22.85
CA PRO A 267 16.80 9.00 23.37
C PRO A 267 17.60 8.48 24.58
N ASP A 268 17.04 7.55 25.36
CA ASP A 268 17.69 6.96 26.53
C ASP A 268 18.14 5.52 26.26
N SER A 269 19.39 5.21 26.54
CA SER A 269 19.97 3.89 26.27
C SER A 269 19.45 2.78 27.20
N ALA A 270 19.09 3.10 28.45
CA ALA A 270 18.63 2.11 29.42
C ALA A 270 17.25 1.51 29.06
N PRO A 271 16.19 2.31 28.76
CA PRO A 271 14.92 1.76 28.30
C PRO A 271 15.05 0.95 27.01
N LEU A 272 15.93 1.38 26.08
CA LEU A 272 16.20 0.63 24.86
C LEU A 272 16.81 -0.74 25.15
N LEU A 273 17.81 -0.79 26.04
CA LEU A 273 18.45 -2.04 26.43
C LEU A 273 17.47 -2.99 27.10
N ASP A 274 16.61 -2.49 28.00
CA ASP A 274 15.57 -3.29 28.65
C ASP A 274 14.56 -3.86 27.63
N ALA A 275 14.15 -3.06 26.64
CA ALA A 275 13.26 -3.51 25.58
C ALA A 275 13.90 -4.62 24.70
N LEU A 276 15.18 -4.46 24.32
CA LEU A 276 15.92 -5.45 23.54
C LEU A 276 16.10 -6.77 24.31
N LEU A 277 16.49 -6.69 25.58
CA LEU A 277 16.63 -7.87 26.44
C LEU A 277 15.29 -8.57 26.68
N GLY A 278 14.22 -7.81 26.86
CA GLY A 278 12.86 -8.34 26.96
C GLY A 278 12.42 -9.07 25.69
N LEU A 279 12.76 -8.54 24.52
CA LEU A 279 12.47 -9.18 23.24
C LEU A 279 13.20 -10.52 23.09
N VAL A 280 14.49 -10.58 23.46
CA VAL A 280 15.27 -11.83 23.45
C VAL A 280 14.63 -12.85 24.41
N ALA A 281 14.24 -12.42 25.61
CA ALA A 281 13.59 -13.29 26.57
C ALA A 281 12.23 -13.84 26.09
N ASP A 282 11.44 -13.03 25.37
CA ASP A 282 10.16 -13.48 24.79
C ASP A 282 10.37 -14.50 23.66
N ALA A 283 11.38 -14.29 22.82
CA ALA A 283 11.75 -15.26 21.79
C ALA A 283 12.19 -16.59 22.40
N ASP A 284 13.02 -16.56 23.44
CA ASP A 284 13.46 -17.76 24.17
C ASP A 284 12.29 -18.46 24.87
N ALA A 285 11.31 -17.72 25.40
CA ALA A 285 10.09 -18.28 25.99
C ALA A 285 9.16 -18.93 24.95
N GLY A 286 9.31 -18.57 23.67
CA GLY A 286 8.59 -19.15 22.53
C GLY A 286 8.93 -20.61 22.21
N GLY A 287 9.99 -21.17 22.80
CA GLY A 287 10.38 -22.58 22.65
C GLY A 287 10.84 -22.96 21.24
N GLU A 288 10.71 -24.25 20.87
CA GLU A 288 11.10 -24.74 19.53
C GLU A 288 10.30 -24.11 18.38
N ASP A 289 9.16 -23.47 18.68
CA ASP A 289 8.26 -22.85 17.72
C ASP A 289 8.68 -21.42 17.32
N PHE A 290 9.75 -20.87 17.90
CA PHE A 290 10.29 -19.57 17.53
C PHE A 290 11.82 -19.53 17.57
N PRO A 291 12.51 -19.00 16.53
CA PRO A 291 13.97 -18.90 16.54
C PRO A 291 14.48 -17.96 17.63
N GLN A 292 15.70 -18.22 18.11
CA GLN A 292 16.38 -17.31 19.02
C GLN A 292 16.66 -15.95 18.36
N LEU A 293 16.65 -14.90 19.16
CA LEU A 293 17.01 -13.55 18.74
C LEU A 293 18.43 -13.17 19.18
N CYS A 294 19.15 -12.46 18.31
CA CYS A 294 20.36 -11.73 18.65
C CYS A 294 20.03 -10.23 18.65
N ALA A 295 20.32 -9.54 19.75
CA ALA A 295 20.06 -8.11 19.92
C ALA A 295 21.33 -7.33 20.27
#